data_AF-X1VN89-F1
#
_entry.id   AF-X1VN89-F1
#
_cell.length_a   1.000
_cell.length_b   1.000
_cell.length_c   1.000
_cell.angle_alpha   90.00
_cell.angle_beta   90.00
_cell.angle_gamma   90.00
#
_symmetry.space_group_name_H-M   'P 1'
#
loop_
_entity.id
_entity.type
_entity.pdbx_description
1 polymer ?
#
loop_
_entity_poly.entity_id
_entity_poly.type
_entity_poly.pdbx_seq_one_letter_code
_entity_poly.pdbx_strand_id
1 'polypeptide(L)' 'MKNTTKAKLKAGKAVIGVRLDFTSPAIVESMGGLGFDFVYFDLEHGLAISDISISYSMGD' A
#
# COMPACT_ATOMS: atom_id res chain seq x y z
N MET A 1 7.50 9.46 16.42
CA MET A 1 7.60 9.14 14.97
C MET A 1 6.92 10.26 14.17
N LYS A 2 7.47 10.69 13.02
CA LYS A 2 6.95 11.82 12.23
C LYS A 2 6.10 11.30 11.05
N ASN A 3 4.89 11.82 10.87
CA ASN A 3 4.07 11.55 9.67
C ASN A 3 4.39 12.60 8.59
N THR A 4 5.16 12.20 7.59
CA THR A 4 5.66 13.08 6.52
C THR A 4 4.56 13.50 5.54
N THR A 5 3.66 12.60 5.16
CA THR A 5 2.50 12.87 4.29
C THR A 5 1.63 13.98 4.88
N LYS A 6 1.26 13.86 6.16
CA LYS A 6 0.46 14.86 6.89
C LYS A 6 1.16 16.21 6.97
N ALA A 7 2.48 16.21 7.17
CA ALA A 7 3.26 17.45 7.20
C ALA A 7 3.27 18.15 5.82
N LYS A 8 3.42 17.39 4.73
CA LYS A 8 3.40 17.91 3.35
C LYS A 8 2.04 18.51 2.99
N LEU A 9 0.96 17.81 3.35
CA LEU A 9 -0.42 18.32 3.22
C LEU A 9 -0.63 19.64 3.97
N LYS A 10 -0.20 19.72 5.24
CA LYS A 10 -0.31 20.95 6.04
C LYS A 10 0.47 22.13 5.48
N ALA A 11 1.53 21.85 4.72
CA ALA A 11 2.30 22.87 4.02
C ALA A 11 1.66 23.32 2.69
N GLY A 12 0.44 22.86 2.36
CA GLY A 12 -0.25 23.19 1.12
C GLY A 12 0.37 22.54 -0.12
N LYS A 13 1.21 21.52 0.05
CA LYS A 13 1.88 20.83 -1.06
C LYS A 13 1.06 19.64 -1.52
N ALA A 14 1.06 19.39 -2.83
CA ALA A 14 0.48 18.20 -3.40
C ALA A 14 1.16 16.94 -2.83
N VAL A 15 0.36 15.89 -2.61
CA VAL A 15 0.83 14.56 -2.26
C VAL A 15 0.39 13.58 -3.35
N ILE A 16 1.30 12.73 -3.80
CA ILE A 16 1.03 11.74 -4.83
C ILE A 16 1.14 10.36 -4.19
N GLY A 17 0.09 9.56 -4.29
CA GLY A 17 0.06 8.21 -3.74
C GLY A 17 -0.39 7.18 -4.76
N VAL A 18 -0.23 5.91 -4.41
CA VAL A 18 -0.70 4.77 -5.18
C VAL A 18 -1.78 4.03 -4.39
N ARG A 19 -2.87 3.66 -5.06
CA ARG A 19 -3.93 2.81 -4.53
C ARG A 19 -3.72 1.38 -5.02
N LEU A 20 -3.74 0.44 -4.07
CA LEU A 20 -3.75 -0.99 -4.35
C LEU A 20 -5.14 -1.53 -4.00
N ASP A 21 -5.77 -2.17 -4.97
CA ASP A 21 -7.06 -2.85 -4.89
C ASP A 21 -6.92 -4.36 -4.66
N PHE A 22 -5.68 -4.85 -4.54
CA PHE A 22 -5.34 -6.22 -4.18
C PHE A 22 -4.24 -6.26 -3.13
N THR A 23 -4.13 -7.39 -2.43
CA THR A 23 -3.11 -7.60 -1.40
C THR A 23 -1.90 -8.33 -1.97
N SER A 24 -0.75 -7.65 -2.07
CA SER A 24 0.53 -8.28 -2.39
C SER A 24 1.68 -7.60 -1.64
N PRO A 25 2.26 -8.25 -0.61
CA PRO A 25 3.36 -7.68 0.17
C PRO A 25 4.57 -7.28 -0.69
N ALA A 26 4.93 -8.07 -1.70
CA ALA A 26 6.05 -7.77 -2.59
C ALA A 26 5.83 -6.50 -3.43
N ILE A 27 4.59 -6.28 -3.89
CA ILE A 27 4.22 -5.06 -4.61
C ILE A 27 4.20 -3.87 -3.68
N VAL A 28 3.66 -4.01 -2.46
CA VAL A 28 3.65 -2.94 -1.44
C VAL A 28 5.06 -2.47 -1.12
N GLU A 29 5.99 -3.40 -0.90
CA GLU A 29 7.40 -3.10 -0.64
C GLU A 29 8.03 -2.35 -1.81
N SER A 30 7.80 -2.83 -3.04
CA SER A 30 8.29 -2.17 -4.26
C SER A 30 7.72 -0.75 -4.39
N MET A 31 6.41 -0.58 -4.20
CA MET A 31 5.73 0.73 -4.29
C MET A 31 6.21 1.71 -3.21
N GLY A 32 6.53 1.21 -2.01
CA GLY A 32 7.11 2.02 -0.93
C GLY A 32 8.46 2.64 -1.31
N GLY A 33 9.20 2.03 -2.23
CA GLY A 33 10.50 2.51 -2.71
C GLY A 33 10.46 3.49 -3.89
N LEU A 34 9.32 3.64 -4.57
CA LEU A 34 9.24 4.42 -5.83
C LEU A 34 9.04 5.93 -5.65
N GLY A 35 9.05 6.43 -4.41
CA GLY A 35 8.96 7.87 -4.13
C GLY A 35 7.55 8.43 -4.05
N PHE A 36 6.53 7.58 -3.97
CA PHE A 36 5.18 8.00 -3.58
C PHE A 36 5.17 8.54 -2.15
N ASP A 37 4.29 9.51 -1.88
CA ASP A 37 4.12 10.08 -0.55
C ASP A 37 3.34 9.16 0.41
N PHE A 38 2.60 8.19 -0.14
CA PHE A 38 1.89 7.15 0.61
C PHE A 38 1.45 5.98 -0.30
N VAL A 39 1.22 4.82 0.32
CA VAL A 39 0.50 3.68 -0.27
C VAL A 39 -0.86 3.60 0.41
N TYR A 40 -1.93 3.54 -0.38
CA TYR A 40 -3.30 3.37 0.10
C TYR A 40 -3.73 1.92 -0.05
N PHE A 41 -4.04 1.29 1.08
CA PHE A 41 -4.60 -0.05 1.15
C PHE A 41 -6.11 0.05 1.12
N ASP A 42 -6.73 -0.40 0.04
CA ASP A 42 -8.18 -0.47 -0.03
C ASP A 42 -8.68 -1.76 0.59
N LEU A 43 -9.15 -1.66 1.84
CA LEU A 43 -9.73 -2.79 2.57
C LEU A 43 -11.26 -2.80 2.53
N GLU A 44 -11.88 -1.84 1.83
CA GLU A 44 -13.32 -1.75 1.69
C GLU A 44 -13.79 -2.39 0.38
N HIS A 45 -13.05 -2.13 -0.70
CA HIS A 45 -13.39 -2.56 -2.06
C HIS A 45 -12.37 -3.52 -2.66
N GLY A 46 -11.13 -3.54 -2.15
CA GLY A 46 -10.17 -4.59 -2.50
C GLY A 46 -10.64 -5.92 -1.94
N LEU A 47 -10.13 -7.05 -2.45
CA LEU A 47 -10.47 -8.40 -1.97
C LEU A 47 -10.24 -8.51 -0.46
N ALA A 48 -11.27 -8.18 0.31
CA ALA A 48 -11.26 -8.13 1.74
C ALA A 48 -11.41 -9.56 2.24
N ILE A 49 -10.39 -10.04 2.95
CA ILE A 49 -10.40 -11.15 3.90
C ILE A 49 -10.84 -12.56 3.44
N SER A 50 -11.44 -12.74 2.26
CA SER A 50 -11.81 -14.06 1.73
C SER A 50 -10.74 -14.71 0.85
N ASP A 51 -9.72 -13.95 0.41
CA ASP A 51 -8.72 -14.42 -0.55
C ASP A 51 -7.27 -14.29 -0.06
N ILE A 52 -7.05 -14.20 1.26
CA ILE A 52 -5.77 -14.64 1.85
C ILE A 52 -5.77 -16.18 1.85
N SER A 53 -5.84 -16.74 0.65
CA SER A 53 -5.28 -18.05 0.36
C SER A 53 -3.77 -17.81 0.40
N ILE A 54 -3.14 -18.11 1.54
CA ILE A 54 -1.69 -18.31 1.56
C ILE A 54 -1.46 -19.53 0.66
N SER A 55 -1.30 -19.32 -0.64
CA SER A 55 -0.78 -20.33 -1.55
C SER A 55 0.70 -20.51 -1.21
N TYR A 56 0.95 -21.19 -0.08
CA TYR A 56 2.23 -21.82 0.15
C TYR A 56 2.27 -22.99 -0.83
N SER A 57 2.85 -22.76 -2.01
CA SER A 57 3.36 -23.85 -2.81
C SER A 57 4.54 -24.41 -2.02
N MET A 58 4.28 -25.39 -1.15
CA MET A 58 5.30 -26.34 -0.74
C MET A 58 5.72 -27.06 -2.02
N GLY A 59 6.84 -26.64 -2.58
CA GLY A 59 7.52 -27.42 -3.59
C GLY A 59 8.12 -28.64 -2.91
N ASP A 60 7.52 -29.80 -3.16
CA ASP A 60 8.13 -31.12 -3.25
C ASP A 60 7.36 -31.92 -4.31
#